data_AF-A0A1Q7RQA4-F1
#
_entry.id   AF-A0A1Q7RQA4-F1
#
_cell.length_a   1.000
_cell.length_b   1.000
_cell.length_c   1.000
_cell.angle_alpha   90.00
_cell.angle_beta   90.00
_cell.angle_gamma   90.00
#
_symmetry.space_group_name_H-M   'P 1'
#
loop_
_entity.id
_entity.type
_entity.pdbx_description
1 polymer ?
#
loop_
_entity_poly.entity_id
_entity_poly.type
_entity_poly.pdbx_seq_one_letter_code
_entity_poly.pdbx_strand_id
1 'polypeptide(L)'
;MSVMQYYATGRRKTATARVYLRAGSGGMQVNRRPMNAYFHTDALQRVVREPLVLTETHDKFDVLVNVAGGGEAGQAGAVRHGIARALVQFEPTLRARLKEAGFLTRDSRVKERKKYGQRGARARFQYSKR
;
A
#
# COMPACT_ATOMS: atom_id res chain seq x y z
N MET A 1 25.74 15.35 3.72
CA MET A 1 25.55 14.22 4.65
C MET A 1 24.63 13.19 4.00
N SER A 2 25.08 11.94 3.87
CA SER A 2 24.24 10.86 3.35
C SER A 2 23.26 10.42 4.44
N VAL A 3 21.96 10.63 4.22
CA VAL A 3 20.93 10.11 5.13
C VAL A 3 20.67 8.66 4.74
N MET A 4 20.90 7.73 5.67
CA MET A 4 20.61 6.31 5.46
C MET A 4 19.10 6.14 5.25
N GLN A 5 18.72 5.64 4.08
CA GLN A 5 17.33 5.51 3.67
C GLN A 5 17.10 4.15 3.04
N TYR A 6 16.04 3.46 3.46
CA TYR A 6 15.60 2.20 2.89
C TYR A 6 14.51 2.46 1.87
N TYR A 7 14.69 1.94 0.66
CA TYR A 7 13.81 2.22 -0.46
C TYR A 7 13.06 0.97 -0.88
N ALA A 8 11.73 1.08 -0.91
CA ALA A 8 10.90 0.01 -1.42
C ALA A 8 9.76 0.53 -2.28
N THR A 9 9.26 -0.38 -3.12
CA THR A 9 8.10 -0.12 -3.96
C THR A 9 6.94 -1.02 -3.56
N GLY A 10 5.77 -0.40 -3.44
CA GLY A 10 4.50 -1.07 -3.20
C GLY A 10 3.53 -0.83 -4.34
N ARG A 11 2.66 -1.80 -4.63
CA ARG A 11 1.71 -1.75 -5.74
C ARG A 11 0.40 -2.41 -5.35
N ARG A 12 -0.73 -1.79 -5.70
CA ARG A 12 -2.07 -2.38 -5.54
C ARG A 12 -3.01 -1.78 -6.58
N LYS A 13 -3.79 -2.64 -7.24
CA LYS A 13 -4.60 -2.24 -8.41
C LYS A 13 -3.70 -1.50 -9.43
N THR A 14 -4.02 -0.25 -9.73
CA THR A 14 -3.24 0.64 -10.61
C THR A 14 -2.33 1.61 -9.84
N ALA A 15 -2.37 1.60 -8.51
CA ALA A 15 -1.55 2.48 -7.67
C ALA A 15 -0.13 1.92 -7.50
N THR A 16 0.85 2.82 -7.59
CA THR A 16 2.27 2.55 -7.33
C THR A 16 2.77 3.54 -6.29
N ALA A 17 3.34 3.01 -5.21
CA ALA A 17 3.93 3.77 -4.11
C ALA A 17 5.44 3.54 -4.07
N ARG A 18 6.20 4.63 -4.02
CA ARG A 18 7.63 4.66 -3.72
C ARG A 18 7.76 5.12 -2.27
N VAL A 19 8.32 4.26 -1.43
CA VAL A 19 8.44 4.48 0.01
C VAL A 19 9.91 4.61 0.35
N TYR A 20 10.24 5.67 1.08
CA TYR A 20 11.55 5.92 1.66
C TYR A 20 11.38 5.92 3.18
N LEU A 21 12.07 4.99 3.83
CA LEU A 21 12.06 4.83 5.27
C LEU A 21 13.38 5.35 5.83
N ARG A 22 13.31 6.27 6.80
CA ARG A 22 14.47 6.92 7.42
C ARG A 22 14.33 6.82 8.94
N ALA A 23 15.43 6.65 9.67
CA ALA A 23 15.39 6.72 11.13
C ALA A 23 14.94 8.13 11.56
N GLY A 24 13.99 8.22 12.48
CA GLY A 24 13.34 9.48 12.82
C GLY A 24 12.36 9.38 13.99
N SER A 25 11.35 10.25 14.00
CA SER A 25 10.43 10.46 15.14
C SER A 25 9.00 9.96 14.89
N GLY A 26 8.75 9.27 13.77
CA GLY A 26 7.41 8.76 13.40
C GLY A 26 6.64 9.65 12.41
N GLY A 27 7.31 10.61 11.78
CA GLY A 27 6.70 11.52 10.81
C GLY A 27 6.33 10.82 9.51
N MET A 28 5.04 10.82 9.15
CA MET A 28 4.55 10.24 7.88
C MET A 28 4.03 11.31 6.92
N GLN A 29 4.65 11.38 5.74
CA GLN A 29 4.23 12.27 4.66
C GLN A 29 3.95 11.51 3.37
N VAL A 30 2.85 11.86 2.71
CA VAL A 30 2.42 11.29 1.43
C VAL A 30 2.27 12.43 0.43
N ASN A 31 3.01 12.40 -0.68
CA ASN A 31 2.99 13.42 -1.72
C ASN A 31 3.17 14.85 -1.17
N ARG A 32 4.12 15.04 -0.23
CA ARG A 32 4.42 16.31 0.47
C ARG A 32 3.28 16.84 1.36
N ARG A 33 2.28 16.02 1.66
CA ARG A 33 1.18 16.34 2.59
C ARG A 33 1.27 15.41 3.80
N PRO A 34 0.83 15.85 5.00
CA PRO A 34 0.75 14.95 6.15
C PRO A 34 -0.27 13.85 5.89
N MET A 35 -0.01 12.65 6.41
CA MET A 35 -0.84 11.47 6.14
C MET A 35 -2.33 11.70 6.47
N ASN A 36 -2.62 12.41 7.56
CA ASN A 36 -3.98 12.71 8.01
C ASN A 36 -4.75 13.63 7.03
N ALA A 37 -4.03 14.49 6.30
CA ALA A 37 -4.64 15.36 5.28
C ALA A 37 -4.78 14.66 3.92
N TYR A 38 -3.97 13.62 3.66
CA TYR A 38 -4.00 12.89 2.40
C TYR A 38 -5.06 11.78 2.38
N PHE A 39 -5.19 11.03 3.47
CA PHE A 39 -6.19 9.98 3.60
C PHE A 39 -7.33 10.44 4.50
N HIS A 40 -8.51 10.66 3.92
CA HIS A 40 -9.65 11.25 4.61
C HIS A 40 -10.29 10.35 5.66
N THR A 41 -10.20 9.03 5.48
CA THR A 41 -10.83 8.05 6.39
C THR A 41 -9.80 7.42 7.33
N ASP A 42 -10.13 7.34 8.62
CA ASP A 42 -9.30 6.67 9.64
C ASP A 42 -8.96 5.22 9.29
N ALA A 43 -9.89 4.51 8.64
CA ALA A 43 -9.63 3.14 8.18
C ALA A 43 -8.45 3.07 7.20
N LEU A 44 -8.31 4.05 6.30
CA LEU A 44 -7.19 4.11 5.35
C LEU A 44 -5.88 4.46 6.06
N GLN A 45 -5.94 5.37 7.03
CA GLN A 45 -4.78 5.73 7.85
C GLN A 45 -4.29 4.51 8.66
N ARG A 46 -5.20 3.75 9.28
CA ARG A 46 -4.87 2.50 9.99
C ARG A 46 -4.19 1.49 9.09
N VAL A 47 -4.71 1.27 7.88
CA VAL A 47 -4.11 0.35 6.88
C VAL A 47 -2.66 0.71 6.57
N VAL A 48 -2.33 2.00 6.49
CA VAL A 48 -0.95 2.44 6.23
C VAL A 48 -0.04 2.18 7.45
N ARG A 49 -0.57 2.33 8.68
CA ARG A 49 0.19 2.15 9.93
C ARG A 49 0.35 0.68 10.36
N GLU A 50 -0.53 -0.22 9.94
CA GLU A 50 -0.51 -1.67 10.25
C GLU A 50 0.90 -2.31 10.32
N PRO A 51 1.78 -2.20 9.30
CA PRO A 51 3.09 -2.84 9.33
C PRO A 51 4.06 -2.24 10.36
N LEU A 52 3.91 -0.94 10.68
CA LEU A 52 4.71 -0.26 11.71
C LEU A 52 4.24 -0.64 13.12
N VAL A 53 2.93 -0.79 13.30
CA VAL A 53 2.33 -1.26 14.56
C VAL A 53 2.72 -2.71 14.83
N LEU A 54 2.64 -3.59 13.83
CA LEU A 54 3.00 -5.01 13.98
C LEU A 54 4.48 -5.21 14.37
N THR A 55 5.35 -4.30 13.92
CA THR A 55 6.79 -4.37 14.20
C THR A 55 7.21 -3.50 15.39
N GLU A 56 6.26 -2.81 16.03
CA GLU A 56 6.53 -1.88 17.15
C GLU A 56 7.60 -0.82 16.79
N THR A 57 7.62 -0.40 15.52
CA THR A 57 8.61 0.54 14.97
C THR A 57 8.01 1.91 14.62
N HIS A 58 6.76 2.16 15.04
CA HIS A 58 6.04 3.40 14.71
C HIS A 58 6.82 4.67 15.07
N ASP A 59 7.49 4.70 16.22
CA ASP A 59 8.15 5.91 16.73
C ASP A 59 9.63 6.02 16.30
N LYS A 60 10.13 5.02 15.57
CA LYS A 60 11.55 4.92 15.19
C LYS A 60 11.84 5.42 13.79
N PHE A 61 10.82 5.54 12.93
CA PHE A 61 11.00 5.80 11.51
C PHE A 61 10.11 6.93 11.00
N ASP A 62 10.73 7.82 10.23
CA ASP A 62 10.01 8.74 9.36
C ASP A 62 9.79 8.08 8.00
N VAL A 63 8.56 8.20 7.49
CA VAL A 63 8.15 7.61 6.22
C VAL A 63 7.79 8.69 5.22
N LEU A 64 8.56 8.75 4.14
CA LEU A 64 8.30 9.63 3.00
C LEU A 64 7.77 8.79 1.84
N VAL A 65 6.59 9.13 1.35
CA VAL A 65 5.90 8.35 0.33
C VAL A 65 5.53 9.22 -0.85
N ASN A 66 5.90 8.76 -2.05
CA ASN A 66 5.38 9.29 -3.30
C ASN A 66 4.47 8.23 -3.93
N VAL A 67 3.18 8.54 -4.08
CA VAL A 67 2.19 7.61 -4.61
C VAL A 67 1.45 8.21 -5.80
N ALA A 68 1.26 7.39 -6.83
CA ALA A 68 0.54 7.78 -8.04
C ALA A 68 -0.35 6.65 -8.56
N GLY A 69 -1.44 7.04 -9.24
CA GLY A 69 -2.41 6.13 -9.85
C GLY A 69 -3.43 5.55 -8.87
N GLY A 70 -4.49 4.95 -9.44
CA GLY A 70 -5.59 4.36 -8.68
C GLY A 70 -6.44 5.40 -7.93
N GLY A 71 -7.11 4.95 -6.86
CA GLY A 71 -7.81 5.80 -5.89
C GLY A 71 -7.31 5.53 -4.48
N GLU A 72 -7.80 6.27 -3.49
CA GLU A 72 -7.26 6.32 -2.12
C GLU A 72 -7.06 4.95 -1.47
N ALA A 73 -8.07 4.06 -1.53
CA ALA A 73 -7.96 2.71 -0.98
C ALA A 73 -6.92 1.83 -1.68
N GLY A 74 -6.73 2.03 -2.99
CA GLY A 74 -5.67 1.38 -3.76
C GLY A 74 -4.31 1.92 -3.35
N GLN A 75 -4.21 3.24 -3.20
CA GLN A 75 -2.99 3.92 -2.76
C GLN A 75 -2.58 3.51 -1.35
N ALA A 76 -3.47 3.57 -0.36
CA ALA A 76 -3.20 3.13 1.01
C ALA A 76 -2.64 1.70 1.07
N GLY A 77 -3.25 0.76 0.33
CA GLY A 77 -2.75 -0.61 0.26
C GLY A 77 -1.41 -0.74 -0.47
N ALA A 78 -1.13 0.11 -1.47
CA ALA A 78 0.18 0.18 -2.11
C ALA A 78 1.24 0.71 -1.15
N VAL A 79 0.93 1.75 -0.36
CA VAL A 79 1.82 2.29 0.67
C VAL A 79 2.12 1.24 1.73
N ARG A 80 1.10 0.56 2.26
CA ARG A 80 1.26 -0.55 3.23
C ARG A 80 2.26 -1.60 2.72
N HIS A 81 2.09 -2.04 1.47
CA HIS A 81 2.98 -3.02 0.86
C HIS A 81 4.42 -2.50 0.69
N GLY A 82 4.57 -1.20 0.37
CA GLY A 82 5.88 -0.55 0.27
C GLY A 82 6.59 -0.45 1.63
N ILE A 83 5.88 -0.05 2.69
CA ILE A 83 6.43 0.03 4.05
C ILE A 83 6.90 -1.35 4.53
N ALA A 84 6.07 -2.39 4.37
CA ALA A 84 6.46 -3.74 4.75
C ALA A 84 7.75 -4.21 4.04
N ARG A 85 7.92 -3.86 2.76
CA ARG A 85 9.14 -4.18 2.01
C ARG A 85 10.35 -3.36 2.46
N ALA A 86 10.17 -2.09 2.82
CA ALA A 86 11.25 -1.26 3.37
C ALA A 86 11.71 -1.78 4.74
N LEU A 87 10.79 -2.20 5.61
CA LEU A 87 11.10 -2.80 6.91
C LEU A 87 11.90 -4.10 6.77
N VAL A 88 11.61 -4.94 5.77
CA VAL A 88 12.41 -6.15 5.50
C VAL A 88 13.83 -5.83 5.04
N GLN A 89 14.04 -4.70 4.34
CA GLN A 89 15.39 -4.26 3.97
C GLN A 89 16.15 -3.69 5.17
N PHE A 90 15.45 -3.05 6.10
CA PHE A 90 16.03 -2.59 7.36
C PHE A 90 16.45 -3.78 8.23
N GLU A 91 15.52 -4.69 8.49
CA GLU A 91 15.77 -5.87 9.34
C GLU A 91 15.16 -7.13 8.70
N PRO A 92 16.00 -8.04 8.17
CA PRO A 92 15.53 -9.26 7.50
C PRO A 92 14.74 -10.22 8.39
N THR A 93 14.95 -10.17 9.71
CA THR A 93 14.26 -11.01 10.72
C THR A 93 12.75 -10.76 10.74
N LEU A 94 12.33 -9.52 10.48
CA LEU A 94 10.92 -9.09 10.48
C LEU A 94 10.12 -9.72 9.33
N ARG A 95 10.80 -10.30 8.34
CA ARG A 95 10.16 -10.93 7.18
C ARG A 95 9.18 -12.03 7.58
N ALA A 96 9.50 -12.85 8.57
CA ALA A 96 8.63 -13.95 9.00
C ALA A 96 7.27 -13.40 9.50
N ARG A 97 7.31 -12.46 10.45
CA ARG A 97 6.12 -11.80 11.01
C ARG A 97 5.30 -11.07 9.94
N LEU A 98 5.97 -10.30 9.07
CA LEU A 98 5.32 -9.55 7.99
C LEU A 98 4.72 -10.46 6.90
N LYS A 99 5.29 -11.65 6.69
CA LYS A 99 4.76 -12.65 5.76
C LYS A 99 3.52 -13.33 6.33
N GLU A 100 3.56 -13.68 7.62
CA GLU A 100 2.43 -14.29 8.33
C GLU A 100 1.22 -13.36 8.36
N ALA A 101 1.43 -12.07 8.64
CA ALA A 101 0.38 -11.04 8.55
C ALA A 101 -0.06 -10.72 7.10
N GLY A 102 0.56 -11.32 6.08
CA GLY A 102 0.17 -11.16 4.68
C GLY A 102 0.55 -9.82 4.03
N PHE A 103 1.40 -9.00 4.65
CA PHE A 103 1.76 -7.67 4.13
C PHE A 103 2.78 -7.70 2.99
N LEU A 104 3.55 -8.78 2.88
CA LEU A 104 4.53 -8.99 1.80
C LEU A 104 3.92 -9.54 0.52
N THR A 105 2.67 -10.01 0.56
CA THR A 105 1.98 -10.51 -0.63
C THR A 105 1.32 -9.33 -1.34
N ARG A 106 1.64 -9.14 -2.63
CA ARG A 106 0.94 -8.16 -3.45
C ARG A 106 -0.49 -8.64 -3.69
N ASP A 107 -1.48 -7.80 -3.37
CA ASP A 107 -2.87 -8.04 -3.78
C ASP A 107 -2.96 -7.96 -5.32
N SER A 108 -3.02 -9.13 -5.96
CA SER A 108 -3.02 -9.31 -7.42
C SER A 108 -4.37 -9.02 -8.06
N ARG A 109 -5.42 -8.79 -7.27
CA ARG A 109 -6.77 -8.56 -7.78
C ARG A 109 -6.84 -7.24 -8.54
N VAL A 110 -7.22 -7.32 -9.81
CA VAL A 110 -7.47 -6.19 -10.71
C VAL A 110 -8.86 -6.34 -11.30
N LYS A 111 -9.51 -5.24 -11.68
CA LYS A 111 -10.82 -5.25 -12.32
C LYS A 111 -10.76 -6.09 -13.61
N GLU A 112 -11.53 -7.17 -13.66
CA GLU A 112 -11.69 -7.97 -14.88
C GLU A 112 -12.29 -7.08 -15.98
N ARG A 113 -11.73 -7.18 -17.20
CA ARG A 113 -12.21 -6.39 -18.34
C ARG A 113 -13.64 -6.78 -18.72
N LYS A 114 -14.39 -5.86 -19.32
CA LYS A 114 -15.66 -6.17 -19.96
C LYS A 114 -15.42 -7.14 -21.13
N LYS A 115 -16.20 -8.22 -21.19
CA LYS A 115 -16.14 -9.18 -22.31
C LYS A 115 -17.11 -8.74 -23.42
N TYR A 116 -16.80 -9.10 -24.67
CA TYR A 116 -17.69 -8.83 -25.78
C TYR A 116 -19.03 -9.57 -25.60
N GLY A 117 -20.12 -8.99 -26.10
CA GLY A 117 -21.47 -9.55 -25.94
C GLY A 117 -22.01 -9.59 -24.50
N GLN A 118 -21.36 -8.91 -23.54
CA GLN A 118 -21.78 -8.85 -22.13
C GLN A 118 -21.96 -7.41 -21.66
N ARG A 119 -22.85 -7.18 -20.69
CA ARG A 119 -23.04 -5.86 -20.05
C ARG A 119 -21.84 -5.48 -19.19
N GLY A 120 -21.20 -6.46 -18.55
CA GLY A 120 -20.04 -6.28 -17.67
C GLY A 120 -18.99 -7.36 -17.85
N ALA A 121 -18.12 -7.54 -16.85
CA ALA A 121 -17.10 -8.59 -16.89
C ALA A 121 -17.68 -10.01 -16.92
N ARG A 122 -18.81 -10.21 -16.22
CA ARG A 122 -19.56 -11.48 -16.14
C ARG A 122 -21.07 -11.32 -16.29
N ALA A 123 -21.56 -10.08 -16.35
CA ALA A 123 -22.99 -9.79 -16.42
C ALA A 123 -23.49 -10.05 -17.85
N ARG A 124 -24.31 -11.07 -18.02
CA ARG A 124 -24.95 -11.42 -19.29
C ARG A 124 -26.24 -10.61 -19.48
N PHE A 125 -26.62 -10.38 -20.73
CA PHE A 125 -27.98 -9.93 -21.01
C PHE A 125 -28.97 -11.03 -20.65
N GLN A 126 -30.19 -10.65 -20.30
CA GLN A 126 -31.26 -11.62 -20.15
C GLN A 126 -31.46 -12.32 -21.49
N TYR A 127 -31.38 -13.64 -21.49
CA TYR A 127 -31.60 -14.44 -22.68
C TYR A 127 -33.08 -14.79 -22.79
N SER A 128 -33.68 -14.48 -23.93
CA SER A 128 -34.98 -15.02 -24.33
C SER A 128 -34.78 -15.86 -25.59
N LYS A 129 -35.32 -17.08 -25.59
CA LYS A 129 -35.33 -17.97 -26.76
C LYS A 129 -36.41 -17.54 -27.72
N ARG A 130 -37.60 -17.44 -27.14
CA ARG A 130 -38.90 -16.87 -27.50
C ARG A 130 -39.68 -16.84 -26.17
#